data_AF-A0A7Y5MSK7-F1
#
_entry.id   AF-A0A7Y5MSK7-F1
#
_cell.length_a   1.000
_cell.length_b   1.000
_cell.length_c   1.000
_cell.angle_alpha   90.00
_cell.angle_beta   90.00
_cell.angle_gamma   90.00
#
_symmetry.space_group_name_H-M   'P 1'
#
loop_
_entity.id
_entity.type
_entity.pdbx_description
1 polymer ?
#
loop_
_entity_poly.entity_id
_entity_poly.type
_entity_poly.pdbx_seq_one_letter_code
_entity_poly.pdbx_strand_id
1 'polypeptide(L)'
;MIRIYCLFAFASLMLWGCQEAPKKESQENAASTTAAGTALYPSVSLDTLEMLWSQCDYIDFVFYRLNFSVSQNDPNAVKSTIQHIAADVPAINAACKPEGRIFFQVDGRNALEGDIFLGKDCFYYIWYKDGGKTPFAANSMTQMGVKFFQELFQKALQANPQGQ
;
A
#
# COMPACT_ATOMS: atom_id res chain seq x y z
N MET A 1 11.36 -54.11 -25.83
CA MET A 1 12.30 -55.16 -25.43
C MET A 1 13.39 -54.54 -24.57
N ILE A 2 13.49 -55.01 -23.35
CA ILE A 2 14.35 -54.55 -22.25
C ILE A 2 15.81 -54.91 -22.53
N ARG A 3 16.75 -54.01 -22.23
CA ARG A 3 18.17 -54.35 -22.09
C ARG A 3 18.67 -53.99 -20.69
N ILE A 4 19.38 -54.97 -20.16
CA ILE A 4 19.75 -55.26 -18.78
C ILE A 4 21.25 -54.94 -18.62
N TYR A 5 21.56 -54.20 -17.55
CA TYR A 5 22.75 -54.24 -16.67
C TYR A 5 24.17 -54.13 -17.24
N CYS A 6 24.96 -53.22 -16.64
CA CYS A 6 26.30 -53.45 -16.07
C CYS A 6 26.70 -52.17 -15.28
N LEU A 7 26.57 -52.15 -13.95
CA LEU A 7 27.68 -52.43 -13.01
C LEU A 7 28.97 -51.69 -13.35
N PHE A 8 29.21 -50.54 -12.73
CA PHE A 8 30.55 -50.15 -12.26
C PHE A 8 30.43 -49.21 -11.08
N ALA A 9 30.80 -49.73 -9.92
CA ALA A 9 31.10 -48.95 -8.73
C ALA A 9 32.41 -48.18 -8.97
N PHE A 10 32.40 -46.88 -8.68
CA PHE A 10 33.63 -46.16 -8.36
C PHE A 10 33.32 -45.13 -7.28
N ALA A 11 33.62 -45.53 -6.04
CA ALA A 11 33.85 -44.59 -4.96
C ALA A 11 35.17 -43.87 -5.24
N SER A 12 35.17 -42.54 -5.22
CA SER A 12 36.38 -41.79 -4.93
C SER A 12 36.03 -40.43 -4.31
N LEU A 13 36.38 -40.30 -3.04
CA LEU A 13 36.61 -39.04 -2.35
C LEU A 13 37.62 -38.21 -3.14
N MET A 14 37.30 -36.94 -3.42
CA MET A 14 38.29 -35.88 -3.58
C MET A 14 37.78 -34.61 -2.89
N LEU A 15 38.48 -34.26 -1.81
CA LEU A 15 38.48 -32.98 -1.13
C LEU A 15 39.36 -32.00 -1.92
N TRP A 16 38.89 -30.76 -2.07
CA TRP A 16 39.55 -29.47 -2.34
C TRP A 16 38.70 -28.73 -3.39
N GLY A 17 38.25 -27.50 -3.22
CA GLY A 17 38.71 -26.38 -2.42
C GLY A 17 38.31 -25.12 -3.21
N CYS A 18 37.76 -24.10 -2.55
CA CYS A 18 37.88 -22.68 -2.90
C CYS A 18 37.09 -21.87 -1.87
N GLN A 19 37.83 -21.25 -0.96
CA GLN A 19 37.33 -20.25 -0.03
C GLN A 19 37.57 -18.89 -0.70
N GLU A 20 36.57 -18.35 -1.39
CA GLU A 20 36.62 -16.98 -1.90
C GLU A 20 35.98 -16.05 -0.87
N ALA A 21 36.81 -15.16 -0.29
CA ALA A 21 36.35 -14.07 0.53
C ALA A 21 35.82 -12.94 -0.38
N PRO A 22 34.59 -12.43 -0.19
CA PRO A 22 34.13 -11.28 -0.95
C PRO A 22 34.77 -9.99 -0.43
N LYS A 23 35.50 -9.31 -1.32
CA LYS A 23 35.95 -7.93 -1.15
C LYS A 23 34.72 -7.02 -0.99
N LYS A 24 34.63 -6.34 0.16
CA LYS A 24 33.73 -5.20 0.37
C LYS A 24 34.25 -4.03 -0.45
N GLU A 25 33.65 -3.82 -1.62
CA GLU A 25 33.79 -2.59 -2.38
C GLU A 25 32.70 -1.62 -1.87
N SER A 26 33.14 -0.55 -1.23
CA SER A 26 32.28 0.52 -0.71
C SER A 26 31.85 1.39 -1.89
N GLN A 27 30.67 1.10 -2.44
CA GLN A 27 30.00 2.04 -3.34
C GLN A 27 29.39 3.17 -2.51
N GLU A 28 30.04 4.32 -2.61
CA GLU A 28 29.52 5.63 -2.25
C GLU A 28 28.32 5.94 -3.15
N ASN A 29 27.12 5.67 -2.63
CA ASN A 29 25.89 6.07 -3.28
C ASN A 29 25.75 7.59 -3.13
N ALA A 30 25.90 8.31 -4.24
CA ALA A 30 25.54 9.71 -4.34
C ALA A 30 24.07 9.87 -3.96
N ALA A 31 23.82 10.46 -2.79
CA ALA A 31 22.49 10.78 -2.32
C ALA A 31 21.83 11.75 -3.30
N SER A 32 20.78 11.29 -3.96
CA SER A 32 19.85 12.16 -4.67
C SER A 32 19.09 13.00 -3.64
N THR A 33 19.41 14.28 -3.58
CA THR A 33 18.68 15.29 -2.79
C THR A 33 17.27 15.42 -3.33
N THR A 34 16.33 14.63 -2.80
CA THR A 34 14.91 14.93 -2.92
C THR A 34 14.57 15.98 -1.87
N ALA A 35 14.06 17.12 -2.33
CA ALA A 35 13.72 18.28 -1.51
C ALA A 35 12.78 17.90 -0.35
N ALA A 36 13.20 18.24 0.87
CA ALA A 36 12.43 18.10 2.08
C ALA A 36 11.25 19.08 2.10
N GLY A 37 10.05 18.53 2.32
CA GLY A 37 8.83 19.28 2.63
C GLY A 37 8.02 18.50 3.66
N THR A 38 8.55 18.35 4.87
CA THR A 38 7.94 17.49 5.90
C THR A 38 6.78 18.21 6.58
N ALA A 39 5.58 18.11 6.01
CA ALA A 39 4.37 18.21 6.82
C ALA A 39 4.37 17.00 7.78
N LEU A 40 4.65 17.25 9.07
CA LEU A 40 4.70 16.22 10.11
C LEU A 40 3.29 16.03 10.69
N TYR A 41 2.49 15.20 10.03
CA TYR A 41 1.26 14.72 10.64
C TYR A 41 1.55 13.49 11.51
N PRO A 42 0.90 13.33 12.66
CA PRO A 42 0.92 12.05 13.37
C PRO A 42 0.14 11.00 12.56
N SER A 43 0.31 9.72 12.91
CA SER A 43 -0.64 8.67 12.54
C SER A 43 -2.00 8.95 13.20
N VAL A 44 -3.09 8.43 12.62
CA VAL A 44 -4.34 8.27 13.38
C VAL A 44 -4.10 7.47 14.65
N SER A 45 -4.86 7.75 15.70
CA SER A 45 -4.71 7.04 16.98
C SER A 45 -5.15 5.59 16.87
N LEU A 46 -4.60 4.72 17.74
CA LEU A 46 -5.06 3.34 17.86
C LEU A 46 -6.55 3.29 18.21
N ASP A 47 -7.02 4.13 19.14
CA ASP A 47 -8.43 4.24 19.50
C ASP A 47 -9.34 4.52 18.29
N THR A 48 -8.87 5.33 17.34
CA THR A 48 -9.61 5.59 16.09
C THR A 48 -9.72 4.32 15.25
N LEU A 49 -8.62 3.58 15.10
CA LEU A 49 -8.61 2.32 14.34
C LEU A 49 -9.45 1.23 15.01
N GLU A 50 -9.43 1.14 16.35
CA GLU A 50 -10.27 0.21 17.12
C GLU A 50 -11.76 0.56 17.03
N MET A 51 -12.09 1.86 17.08
CA MET A 51 -13.44 2.34 16.86
C MET A 51 -13.91 1.99 15.44
N LEU A 52 -13.11 2.26 14.41
CA LEU A 52 -13.46 1.89 13.05
C LEU A 52 -13.63 0.37 12.89
N TRP A 53 -12.72 -0.42 13.47
CA TRP A 53 -12.78 -1.88 13.40
C TRP A 53 -14.04 -2.46 14.03
N SER A 54 -14.53 -1.83 15.10
CA SER A 54 -15.69 -2.28 15.86
C SER A 54 -17.02 -1.74 15.34
N GLN A 55 -17.03 -0.52 14.81
CA GLN A 55 -18.27 0.25 14.55
C GLN A 55 -18.45 0.65 13.07
N CYS A 56 -17.41 0.70 12.25
CA CYS A 56 -17.55 1.10 10.85
C CYS A 56 -18.44 0.10 10.11
N ASP A 57 -19.51 0.60 9.49
CA ASP A 57 -20.51 -0.19 8.78
C ASP A 57 -20.51 0.07 7.27
N TYR A 58 -19.89 1.17 6.84
CA TYR A 58 -19.92 1.60 5.46
C TYR A 58 -18.65 2.35 5.06
N ILE A 59 -18.20 2.11 3.84
CA ILE A 59 -17.08 2.82 3.21
C ILE A 59 -17.50 3.33 1.85
N ASP A 60 -17.11 4.57 1.56
CA ASP A 60 -17.22 5.16 0.22
C ASP A 60 -15.86 5.64 -0.28
N PHE A 61 -15.57 5.36 -1.54
CA PHE A 61 -14.40 5.86 -2.28
C PHE A 61 -14.90 6.74 -3.42
N VAL A 62 -14.52 8.01 -3.39
CA VAL A 62 -14.83 8.98 -4.44
C VAL A 62 -13.52 9.33 -5.16
N PHE A 63 -13.37 8.89 -6.41
CA PHE A 63 -12.18 9.15 -7.21
C PHE A 63 -12.34 10.44 -8.03
N TYR A 64 -11.33 11.32 -8.00
CA TYR A 64 -11.42 12.63 -8.65
C TYR A 64 -11.24 12.57 -10.16
N ARG A 65 -10.61 11.51 -10.66
CA ARG A 65 -10.26 11.36 -12.09
C ARG A 65 -10.94 10.18 -12.77
N LEU A 66 -11.73 9.42 -12.02
CA LEU A 66 -12.49 8.29 -12.55
C LEU A 66 -13.97 8.61 -12.46
N ASN A 67 -14.74 8.23 -13.47
CA ASN A 67 -16.18 8.48 -13.54
C ASN A 67 -17.00 7.45 -12.72
N PHE A 68 -16.46 6.95 -11.61
CA PHE A 68 -17.16 6.05 -10.71
C PHE A 68 -16.72 6.28 -9.26
N SER A 69 -17.62 5.93 -8.35
CA SER A 69 -17.32 5.72 -6.93
C SER A 69 -17.45 4.24 -6.60
N VAL A 70 -16.86 3.83 -5.49
CA VAL A 70 -17.04 2.49 -4.93
C VAL A 70 -17.59 2.64 -3.55
N SER A 71 -18.75 2.05 -3.29
CA SER A 71 -19.36 2.08 -1.98
C SER A 71 -19.68 0.65 -1.54
N GLN A 72 -19.40 0.33 -0.28
CA GLN A 72 -19.56 -1.03 0.24
C GLN A 72 -19.90 -1.04 1.74
N ASN A 73 -20.66 -2.05 2.13
CA ASN A 73 -21.06 -2.31 3.51
C ASN A 73 -20.89 -3.79 3.91
N ASP A 74 -20.17 -4.57 3.09
CA ASP A 74 -19.80 -5.93 3.48
C ASP A 74 -18.80 -5.86 4.65
N PRO A 75 -19.07 -6.49 5.80
CA PRO A 75 -18.22 -6.37 6.98
C PRO A 75 -16.77 -6.81 6.77
N ASN A 76 -16.53 -7.81 5.91
CA ASN A 76 -15.17 -8.29 5.65
C ASN A 76 -14.43 -7.30 4.76
N ALA A 77 -15.09 -6.76 3.74
CA ALA A 77 -14.52 -5.74 2.88
C ALA A 77 -14.24 -4.43 3.64
N VAL A 78 -15.11 -4.04 4.59
CA VAL A 78 -14.90 -2.89 5.47
C VAL A 78 -13.65 -3.10 6.32
N LYS A 79 -13.55 -4.23 7.01
CA LYS A 79 -12.38 -4.59 7.83
C LYS A 79 -11.10 -4.69 7.01
N SER A 80 -11.16 -5.28 5.82
CA SER A 80 -10.02 -5.34 4.89
C SER A 80 -9.54 -3.94 4.53
N THR A 81 -10.45 -2.99 4.30
CA THR A 81 -10.07 -1.61 3.97
C THR A 81 -9.40 -0.91 5.15
N ILE A 82 -9.84 -1.16 6.38
CA ILE A 82 -9.17 -0.63 7.58
C ILE A 82 -7.73 -1.16 7.67
N GLN A 83 -7.49 -2.42 7.29
CA GLN A 83 -6.14 -3.01 7.22
C GLN A 83 -5.24 -2.40 6.14
N HIS A 84 -5.77 -1.54 5.27
CA HIS A 84 -4.95 -0.78 4.32
C HIS A 84 -4.18 0.36 4.99
N ILE A 85 -4.57 0.75 6.20
CA ILE A 85 -3.95 1.84 6.96
C ILE A 85 -2.76 1.27 7.74
N ALA A 86 -1.55 1.68 7.38
CA ALA A 86 -0.35 1.30 8.10
C ALA A 86 -0.10 2.24 9.28
N ALA A 87 0.57 1.77 10.34
CA ALA A 87 0.85 2.59 11.52
C ALA A 87 1.97 3.62 11.31
N ASP A 88 2.79 3.44 10.27
CA ASP A 88 3.88 4.35 9.96
C ASP A 88 3.40 5.64 9.30
N VAL A 89 4.13 6.71 9.57
CA VAL A 89 3.88 8.04 9.01
C VAL A 89 4.70 8.19 7.73
N PRO A 90 4.08 8.56 6.59
CA PRO A 90 4.75 8.69 5.32
C PRO A 90 5.58 9.97 5.25
N ALA A 91 6.62 9.96 4.40
CA ALA A 91 7.23 11.20 3.93
C ALA A 91 6.30 11.85 2.89
N ILE A 92 5.68 12.98 3.24
CA ILE A 92 4.77 13.68 2.33
C ILE A 92 5.57 14.36 1.22
N ASN A 93 5.22 14.05 -0.03
CA ASN A 93 5.82 14.67 -1.21
C ASN A 93 4.82 15.65 -1.84
N ALA A 94 5.19 16.93 -1.89
CA ALA A 94 4.35 18.01 -2.41
C ALA A 94 3.97 17.88 -3.90
N ALA A 95 4.70 17.05 -4.66
CA ALA A 95 4.37 16.75 -6.05
C ALA A 95 3.22 15.75 -6.19
N CYS A 96 2.95 14.94 -5.16
CA CYS A 96 1.84 13.98 -5.17
C CYS A 96 0.51 14.72 -5.16
N LYS A 97 -0.45 14.19 -5.93
CA LYS A 97 -1.84 14.66 -5.94
C LYS A 97 -2.75 13.55 -5.41
N PRO A 98 -3.85 13.91 -4.74
CA PRO A 98 -4.80 12.89 -4.30
C PRO A 98 -5.55 12.33 -5.52
N GLU A 99 -5.73 11.01 -5.54
CA GLU A 99 -6.51 10.30 -6.56
C GLU A 99 -8.00 10.26 -6.23
N GLY A 100 -8.32 10.36 -4.95
CA GLY A 100 -9.68 10.34 -4.46
C GLY A 100 -9.74 10.55 -2.97
N ARG A 101 -10.92 10.32 -2.40
CA ARG A 101 -11.20 10.41 -0.97
C ARG A 101 -11.90 9.14 -0.50
N ILE A 102 -11.49 8.66 0.67
CA ILE A 102 -12.15 7.60 1.41
C ILE A 102 -12.96 8.20 2.55
N PHE A 103 -14.16 7.66 2.75
CA PHE A 103 -15.04 7.99 3.87
C PHE A 103 -15.38 6.71 4.62
N PHE A 104 -14.97 6.62 5.88
CA PHE A 104 -15.44 5.59 6.82
C PHE A 104 -16.65 6.13 7.56
N GLN A 105 -17.74 5.38 7.56
CA GLN A 105 -18.99 5.78 8.17
C GLN A 105 -19.41 4.80 9.27
N VAL A 106 -20.07 5.38 10.29
CA VAL A 106 -20.71 4.68 11.41
C VAL A 106 -22.11 5.24 11.53
N ASP A 107 -23.14 4.40 11.42
CA ASP A 107 -24.55 4.80 11.49
C ASP A 107 -24.87 5.99 10.54
N GLY A 108 -24.33 5.93 9.32
CA GLY A 108 -24.53 6.97 8.29
C GLY A 108 -23.84 8.31 8.55
N ARG A 109 -22.87 8.37 9.47
CA ARG A 109 -22.05 9.57 9.75
C ARG A 109 -20.57 9.31 9.49
N ASN A 110 -19.87 10.28 8.88
CA ASN A 110 -18.42 10.19 8.65
C ASN A 110 -17.68 10.14 10.00
N ALA A 111 -17.01 9.02 10.24
CA ALA A 111 -16.18 8.77 11.42
C ALA A 111 -14.69 9.07 11.15
N LEU A 112 -14.23 8.83 9.92
CA LEU A 112 -12.92 9.23 9.43
C LEU A 112 -13.00 9.48 7.93
N GLU A 113 -12.35 10.53 7.45
CA GLU A 113 -12.25 10.79 6.01
C GLU A 113 -10.83 11.24 5.63
N GLY A 114 -10.38 10.85 4.45
CA GLY A 114 -9.00 11.09 4.04
C GLY A 114 -8.81 11.09 2.54
N ASP A 115 -7.91 11.94 2.07
CA ASP A 115 -7.44 11.87 0.69
C ASP A 115 -6.53 10.65 0.51
N ILE A 116 -6.71 9.96 -0.60
CA ILE A 116 -5.96 8.79 -1.00
C ILE A 116 -4.93 9.24 -2.04
N PHE A 117 -3.65 9.09 -1.72
CA PHE A 117 -2.55 9.35 -2.66
C PHE A 117 -2.10 8.00 -3.22
N LEU A 118 -2.18 7.86 -4.54
CA LEU A 118 -1.77 6.66 -5.28
C LEU A 118 -1.01 7.11 -6.53
N GLY A 119 0.31 7.08 -6.46
CA GLY A 119 1.17 7.51 -7.55
C GLY A 119 2.56 6.92 -7.43
N LYS A 120 3.47 7.33 -8.31
CA LYS A 120 4.87 6.92 -8.21
C LYS A 120 5.43 7.44 -6.87
N ASP A 121 5.70 6.51 -5.96
CA ASP A 121 6.18 6.75 -4.58
C ASP A 121 5.20 7.56 -3.70
N CYS A 122 3.91 7.60 -4.07
CA CYS A 122 2.85 8.28 -3.32
C CYS A 122 1.82 7.24 -2.86
N PHE A 123 2.09 6.51 -1.77
CA PHE A 123 1.19 5.47 -1.24
C PHE A 123 0.82 5.76 0.21
N TYR A 124 -0.11 6.69 0.40
CA TYR A 124 -0.48 7.15 1.73
C TYR A 124 -1.86 7.82 1.76
N TYR A 125 -2.33 8.06 2.97
CA TYR A 125 -3.52 8.83 3.26
C TYR A 125 -3.16 10.12 3.98
N ILE A 126 -3.89 11.19 3.68
CA ILE A 126 -3.95 12.39 4.54
C ILE A 126 -5.36 12.49 5.08
N TRP A 127 -5.48 12.44 6.40
CA TRP A 127 -6.76 12.41 7.11
C TRP A 127 -7.20 13.81 7.52
N TYR A 128 -8.51 14.04 7.46
CA TYR A 128 -9.11 15.33 7.74
C TYR A 128 -10.11 15.26 8.88
N LYS A 129 -10.25 16.40 9.56
CA LYS A 129 -11.30 16.69 10.53
C LYS A 129 -12.10 17.91 10.07
N ASP A 130 -13.12 18.26 10.85
CA ASP A 130 -13.97 19.43 10.61
C ASP A 130 -14.70 19.39 9.24
N GLY A 131 -15.09 18.18 8.81
CA GLY A 131 -15.77 17.95 7.53
C GLY A 131 -14.84 18.18 6.33
N GLY A 132 -13.65 17.59 6.37
CA GLY A 132 -12.73 17.56 5.24
C GLY A 132 -11.86 18.80 5.10
N LYS A 133 -11.86 19.70 6.09
CA LYS A 133 -11.26 21.04 5.98
C LYS A 133 -9.85 21.11 6.54
N THR A 134 -9.56 20.37 7.60
CA THR A 134 -8.28 20.50 8.31
C THR A 134 -7.55 19.15 8.34
N PRO A 135 -6.39 19.03 7.67
CA PRO A 135 -5.59 17.82 7.76
C PRO A 135 -5.03 17.69 9.18
N PHE A 136 -5.11 16.51 9.77
CA PHE A 136 -4.69 16.28 11.15
C PHE A 136 -3.81 15.05 11.36
N ALA A 137 -3.84 14.09 10.44
CA ALA A 137 -3.07 12.86 10.52
C ALA A 137 -2.65 12.38 9.12
N ALA A 138 -1.65 11.52 9.05
CA ALA A 138 -1.25 10.81 7.85
C ALA A 138 -0.77 9.39 8.18
N ASN A 139 -1.10 8.45 7.29
CA ASN A 139 -0.70 7.06 7.42
C ASN A 139 -0.21 6.56 6.07
N SER A 140 0.89 5.81 6.07
CA SER A 140 1.27 5.05 4.88
C SER A 140 0.21 4.01 4.56
N MET A 141 0.24 3.55 3.32
CA MET A 141 -0.60 2.44 2.91
C MET A 141 0.12 1.11 3.10
N THR A 142 -0.55 0.10 3.65
CA THR A 142 0.01 -1.25 3.71
C THR A 142 0.15 -1.84 2.30
N GLN A 143 0.99 -2.85 2.12
CA GLN A 143 1.13 -3.55 0.84
C GLN A 143 -0.21 -4.12 0.34
N MET A 144 -1.09 -4.54 1.26
CA MET A 144 -2.44 -4.99 0.94
C MET A 144 -3.25 -3.86 0.29
N GLY A 145 -3.23 -2.67 0.89
CA GLY A 145 -3.92 -1.50 0.35
C GLY A 145 -3.39 -1.08 -1.01
N VAL A 146 -2.07 -1.05 -1.17
CA VAL A 146 -1.43 -0.69 -2.45
C VAL A 146 -1.90 -1.64 -3.55
N LYS A 147 -1.88 -2.94 -3.28
CA LYS A 147 -2.35 -3.96 -4.23
C LYS A 147 -3.84 -3.81 -4.54
N PHE A 148 -4.67 -3.61 -3.51
CA PHE A 148 -6.11 -3.40 -3.68
C PHE A 148 -6.42 -2.26 -4.66
N PHE A 149 -5.81 -1.09 -4.46
CA PHE A 149 -6.05 0.04 -5.35
C PHE A 149 -5.47 -0.20 -6.75
N GLN A 150 -4.28 -0.79 -6.88
CA GLN A 150 -3.74 -1.13 -8.20
C GLN A 150 -4.72 -2.02 -9.00
N GLU A 151 -5.28 -3.04 -8.36
CA GLU A 151 -6.27 -3.93 -8.99
C GLU A 151 -7.60 -3.22 -9.28
N LEU A 152 -8.07 -2.36 -8.37
CA LEU A 152 -9.31 -1.59 -8.54
C LEU A 152 -9.22 -0.66 -9.76
N PHE A 153 -8.13 0.10 -9.86
CA PHE A 153 -7.90 1.01 -10.99
C PHE A 153 -7.71 0.24 -12.30
N GLN A 154 -7.01 -0.90 -12.28
CA GLN A 154 -6.88 -1.75 -13.47
C GLN A 154 -8.24 -2.24 -13.98
N LYS A 155 -9.10 -2.74 -13.07
CA LYS A 155 -10.46 -3.19 -13.42
C LYS A 155 -11.31 -2.05 -13.96
N ALA A 156 -11.21 -0.87 -13.35
CA ALA A 156 -11.94 0.31 -13.81
C ALA A 156 -11.54 0.78 -15.20
N LEU A 157 -10.24 0.79 -15.51
CA LEU A 157 -9.75 1.13 -16.85
C LEU A 157 -10.20 0.12 -17.90
N GLN A 158 -10.26 -1.18 -17.55
CA GLN A 158 -10.78 -2.22 -18.45
C GLN A 158 -12.31 -2.11 -18.65
N ALA A 159 -13.04 -1.71 -17.62
CA ALA A 159 -14.49 -1.50 -17.69
C ALA A 159 -14.86 -0.24 -18.49
N ASN A 160 -13.92 0.69 -18.71
CA ASN A 160 -14.16 1.94 -19.42
C ASN A 160 -13.04 2.28 -20.43
N PRO A 161 -12.98 1.59 -21.59
CA PRO A 161 -11.90 1.75 -22.58
C PRO A 161 -11.86 3.10 -23.32
N GLN A 162 -12.75 4.04 -23.03
CA GLN A 162 -12.85 5.34 -23.74
C GLN A 162 -12.15 6.51 -23.04
N GLY A 163 -11.21 6.24 -22.12
CA GLY A 163 -10.42 7.26 -21.42
C GLY A 163 -8.96 7.42 -21.87
N GLN A 164 -8.61 6.95 -23.07
CA GLN A 164 -7.31 7.19 -23.71
C GLN A 164 -7.46 8.19 -24.86
#